data_AF-A0A074VDZ0-F1
#
_entry.id   AF-A0A074VDZ0-F1
#
_cell.length_a   1.000
_cell.length_b   1.000
_cell.length_c   1.000
_cell.angle_alpha   90.00
_cell.angle_beta   90.00
_cell.angle_gamma   90.00
#
_symmetry.space_group_name_H-M   'P 1'
#
loop_
_entity.id
_entity.type
_entity.pdbx_description
1 polymer ?
#
loop_
_entity_poly.entity_id
_entity_poly.type
_entity_poly.pdbx_seq_one_letter_code
_entity_poly.pdbx_strand_id
1 'polypeptide(L)'
;MPPTKQTETQDLGDISKQRASKACNRCRVKKARCSGGYPCSRCKSSDALCIFGYPKKSKRKEFPEHYVRTLELQQFKLVAGLQTMYFMLLAANAWPGTRLPESQGNPFIHDILNRLGLLDPESDRSMEMEL
;
A
#
# COMPACT_ATOMS: atom_id res chain seq x y z
N MET A 1 47.72 -44.78 37.35
CA MET A 1 48.15 -43.67 36.45
C MET A 1 47.42 -43.80 35.13
N PRO A 2 46.65 -42.80 34.70
CA PRO A 2 46.34 -42.62 33.28
C PRO A 2 46.94 -41.31 32.74
N PRO A 3 47.35 -41.27 31.47
CA PRO A 3 47.88 -40.07 30.83
C PRO A 3 46.79 -39.21 30.19
N THR A 4 47.20 -37.99 29.88
CA THR A 4 46.51 -36.80 29.39
C THR A 4 46.26 -36.71 27.87
N LYS A 5 45.26 -35.86 27.53
CA LYS A 5 45.13 -34.89 26.40
C LYS A 5 44.44 -35.25 25.07
N GLN A 6 43.31 -34.54 24.86
CA GLN A 6 42.88 -33.70 23.72
C GLN A 6 42.83 -34.29 22.30
N THR A 7 41.68 -34.15 21.62
CA THR A 7 41.55 -33.57 20.27
C THR A 7 40.08 -33.23 19.99
N GLU A 8 39.84 -31.98 19.62
CA GLU A 8 38.58 -31.45 19.10
C GLU A 8 38.26 -32.09 17.74
N THR A 9 37.03 -32.56 17.55
CA THR A 9 36.37 -32.47 16.25
C THR A 9 34.87 -32.32 16.48
N GLN A 10 34.39 -31.14 16.13
CA GLN A 10 32.99 -30.76 16.06
C GLN A 10 32.26 -31.70 15.10
N ASP A 11 31.40 -32.56 15.63
CA ASP A 11 30.48 -33.35 14.82
C ASP A 11 29.31 -32.46 14.39
N LEU A 12 29.55 -31.70 13.31
CA LEU A 12 28.52 -31.11 12.46
C LEU A 12 27.84 -32.24 11.66
N GLY A 13 27.19 -33.15 12.36
CA GLY A 13 26.54 -34.32 11.80
C GLY A 13 25.03 -34.32 12.07
N ASP A 14 24.30 -34.11 10.99
CA ASP A 14 22.92 -34.56 10.80
C ASP A 14 21.76 -33.67 11.28
N ILE A 15 21.68 -32.45 10.73
CA ILE A 15 20.38 -31.77 10.51
C ILE A 15 19.82 -32.15 9.11
N SER A 16 20.28 -33.27 8.52
CA SER A 16 19.92 -33.63 7.13
C SER A 16 18.71 -34.54 7.02
N LYS A 17 18.25 -35.16 8.12
CA LYS A 17 17.15 -36.14 8.09
C LYS A 17 15.84 -35.71 8.72
N GLN A 18 15.72 -34.51 9.27
CA GLN A 18 14.40 -34.04 9.72
C GLN A 18 13.59 -33.52 8.53
N ARG A 19 12.52 -34.25 8.19
CA ARG A 19 11.51 -33.79 7.23
C ARG A 19 10.93 -32.49 7.77
N ALA A 20 11.07 -31.40 7.01
CA ALA A 20 10.45 -30.14 7.37
C ALA A 20 8.93 -30.31 7.55
N SER A 21 8.41 -29.92 8.71
CA SER A 21 6.97 -29.95 9.00
C SER A 21 6.18 -29.00 8.07
N LYS A 22 6.80 -27.90 7.64
CA LYS A 22 6.24 -26.93 6.68
C LYS A 22 7.30 -26.48 5.67
N ALA A 23 6.93 -26.51 4.40
CA ALA A 23 7.77 -25.95 3.33
C ALA A 23 7.62 -24.42 3.24
N CYS A 24 8.72 -23.70 2.96
CA CYS A 24 8.69 -22.26 2.67
C CYS A 24 7.96 -21.98 1.34
N ASN A 25 7.60 -20.71 1.10
CA ASN A 25 6.83 -20.30 -0.07
C ASN A 25 7.51 -20.65 -1.39
N ARG A 26 8.81 -20.39 -1.50
CA ARG A 26 9.57 -20.66 -2.73
C ARG A 26 9.59 -22.15 -3.06
N CYS A 27 9.82 -23.00 -2.06
CA CYS A 27 9.80 -24.46 -2.23
C CYS A 27 8.38 -24.97 -2.52
N ARG A 28 7.33 -24.38 -1.93
CA ARG A 28 5.93 -24.68 -2.27
C ARG A 28 5.62 -24.35 -3.74
N VAL A 29 5.91 -23.13 -4.19
CA VAL A 29 5.65 -22.67 -5.56
C VAL A 29 6.41 -23.53 -6.58
N LYS A 30 7.69 -23.83 -6.31
CA LYS A 30 8.51 -24.67 -7.18
C LYS A 30 8.24 -26.18 -7.03
N LYS A 31 7.26 -26.60 -6.22
CA LYS A 31 6.95 -28.00 -5.89
C LYS A 31 8.20 -28.83 -5.52
N ALA A 32 9.10 -28.22 -4.78
CA ALA A 32 10.44 -28.74 -4.52
C ALA A 32 10.59 -29.13 -3.04
N ARG A 33 11.35 -30.19 -2.73
CA ARG A 33 11.60 -30.59 -1.33
C ARG A 33 12.24 -29.45 -0.55
N CYS A 34 11.64 -29.09 0.58
CA CYS A 34 12.12 -28.07 1.50
C CYS A 34 12.84 -28.76 2.67
N SER A 35 14.06 -28.31 2.95
CA SER A 35 14.86 -28.76 4.10
C SER A 35 14.34 -28.25 5.44
N GLY A 36 13.52 -27.18 5.43
CA GLY A 36 13.13 -26.51 6.68
C GLY A 36 14.27 -25.63 7.20
N GLY A 37 14.03 -24.94 8.31
CA GLY A 37 14.93 -23.90 8.83
C GLY A 37 14.89 -22.60 8.02
N TYR A 38 15.34 -21.49 8.62
CA TYR A 38 15.39 -20.18 7.98
C TYR A 38 16.83 -19.68 7.85
N PRO A 39 17.34 -19.42 6.63
CA PRO A 39 16.77 -19.79 5.32
C PRO A 39 16.95 -21.29 5.03
N CYS A 40 16.00 -21.91 4.32
CA CYS A 40 16.14 -23.31 3.92
C CYS A 40 17.28 -23.47 2.91
N SER A 41 17.93 -24.64 2.87
CA SER A 41 19.14 -24.89 2.06
C SER A 41 19.01 -24.46 0.59
N ARG A 42 17.83 -24.66 0.00
CA ARG A 42 17.55 -24.28 -1.40
C ARG A 42 17.37 -22.78 -1.60
N CYS A 43 16.86 -22.07 -0.60
CA CYS A 43 16.76 -20.63 -0.65
C CYS A 43 18.13 -19.99 -0.41
N LYS A 44 18.91 -20.56 0.52
CA LYS A 44 20.30 -20.17 0.77
C LYS A 44 21.19 -20.32 -0.47
N SER A 45 21.11 -21.46 -1.18
CA SER A 45 21.93 -21.71 -2.37
C SER A 45 21.52 -20.89 -3.60
N SER A 46 20.30 -20.38 -3.63
CA SER A 46 19.81 -19.56 -4.73
C SER A 46 19.79 -18.07 -4.40
N ASP A 47 20.38 -17.68 -3.27
CA ASP A 47 20.31 -16.33 -2.71
C ASP A 47 18.92 -15.69 -2.80
N ALA A 48 17.90 -16.47 -2.43
CA ALA A 48 16.50 -16.09 -2.59
C ALA A 48 15.81 -16.00 -1.24
N LEU A 49 14.88 -15.06 -1.10
CA LEU A 49 14.11 -14.85 0.12
C LEU A 49 13.35 -16.12 0.54
N CYS A 50 13.61 -16.59 1.76
CA CYS A 50 13.03 -17.82 2.32
C CYS A 50 11.87 -17.53 3.26
N ILE A 51 10.70 -17.18 2.75
CA ILE A 51 9.57 -16.80 3.59
C ILE A 51 8.74 -18.03 3.99
N PHE A 52 8.49 -18.19 5.29
CA PHE A 52 7.57 -19.18 5.85
C PHE A 52 6.29 -18.49 6.29
N GLY A 53 5.16 -18.87 5.67
CA GLY A 53 3.87 -18.21 5.90
C GLY A 53 3.28 -17.79 4.57
N TYR A 54 1.96 -17.81 4.45
CA TYR A 54 1.33 -17.33 3.21
C TYR A 54 1.73 -15.87 3.01
N PRO A 55 2.18 -15.43 1.81
CA PRO A 55 2.03 -14.03 1.49
C PRO A 55 0.54 -13.77 1.70
N LYS A 56 0.19 -12.94 2.70
CA LYS A 56 -1.14 -12.36 2.72
C LYS A 56 -1.22 -11.69 1.36
N LYS A 57 -2.00 -12.26 0.44
CA LYS A 57 -2.51 -11.48 -0.67
C LYS A 57 -3.31 -10.42 0.08
N SER A 58 -2.69 -9.27 0.36
CA SER A 58 -3.46 -8.07 0.58
C SER A 58 -4.30 -8.03 -0.68
N LYS A 59 -5.55 -8.46 -0.57
CA LYS A 59 -6.50 -8.24 -1.64
C LYS A 59 -6.40 -6.74 -1.82
N ARG A 60 -5.79 -6.26 -2.91
CA ARG A 60 -6.10 -4.91 -3.38
C ARG A 60 -7.62 -4.90 -3.35
N LYS A 61 -8.23 -4.00 -2.57
CA LYS A 61 -9.68 -3.85 -2.56
C LYS A 61 -10.03 -3.51 -4.01
N GLU A 62 -10.38 -4.53 -4.78
CA GLU A 62 -10.90 -4.36 -6.14
C GLU A 62 -12.31 -3.81 -5.93
N PHE A 63 -12.42 -2.49 -5.98
CA PHE A 63 -13.70 -1.82 -5.92
C PHE A 63 -14.48 -2.17 -7.20
N PRO A 64 -15.77 -2.51 -7.11
CA PRO A 64 -16.58 -2.77 -8.29
C PRO A 64 -16.53 -1.58 -9.26
N GLU A 65 -16.41 -1.85 -10.57
CA GLU A 65 -16.31 -0.81 -11.61
C GLU A 65 -17.45 0.21 -11.52
N HIS A 66 -18.68 -0.26 -11.27
CA HIS A 66 -19.86 0.59 -11.09
C HIS A 66 -19.69 1.59 -9.93
N TYR A 67 -19.03 1.19 -8.85
CA TYR A 67 -18.82 2.06 -7.69
C TYR A 67 -17.86 3.20 -8.03
N VAL A 68 -16.72 2.88 -8.67
CA VAL A 68 -15.75 3.87 -9.14
C VAL A 68 -16.41 4.84 -10.12
N ARG A 69 -17.14 4.32 -11.10
CA ARG A 69 -17.88 5.14 -12.08
C ARG A 69 -18.88 6.08 -11.42
N THR A 70 -19.58 5.62 -10.38
CA THR A 70 -20.53 6.45 -9.63
C THR A 70 -19.82 7.59 -8.92
N LEU A 71 -18.67 7.31 -8.28
CA LEU A 71 -17.85 8.32 -7.60
C LEU A 71 -17.28 9.34 -8.59
N GLU A 72 -16.77 8.89 -9.74
CA GLU A 72 -16.25 9.78 -10.79
C GLU A 72 -17.36 10.70 -11.33
N LEU A 73 -18.56 10.17 -11.55
CA LEU A 73 -19.71 10.97 -11.97
C LEU A 73 -20.13 11.99 -10.89
N GLN A 74 -20.12 11.59 -9.62
CA GLN A 74 -20.39 12.50 -8.51
C GLN A 74 -19.34 13.61 -8.46
N GLN A 75 -18.06 13.27 -8.56
CA GLN A 75 -16.97 14.22 -8.59
C GLN A 75 -17.17 15.24 -9.72
N PHE A 76 -17.44 14.77 -10.94
CA PHE A 76 -17.70 15.64 -12.08
C PHE A 76 -18.85 16.62 -11.83
N LYS A 77 -19.97 16.15 -11.26
CA LYS A 77 -21.12 17.02 -10.93
C LYS A 77 -20.77 18.06 -9.87
N LEU A 78 -20.00 17.68 -8.85
CA LEU A 78 -19.56 18.60 -7.81
C LEU A 78 -18.61 19.66 -8.36
N VAL A 79 -17.66 19.27 -9.22
CA VAL A 79 -16.76 20.18 -9.93
C VAL A 79 -17.55 21.22 -10.74
N ALA A 80 -18.46 20.74 -11.60
CA ALA A 80 -19.26 21.61 -12.47
C ALA A 80 -20.17 22.53 -11.65
N GLY A 81 -20.79 22.00 -10.59
CA GLY A 81 -21.59 22.79 -9.66
C GLY A 81 -20.78 23.91 -9.02
N LEU A 82 -19.60 23.62 -8.51
CA LEU A 82 -18.74 24.63 -7.87
C LEU A 82 -18.30 25.73 -8.85
N GLN A 83 -17.91 25.36 -10.07
CA GLN A 83 -17.58 26.33 -11.12
C GLN A 83 -18.78 27.20 -11.50
N THR A 84 -19.98 26.62 -11.57
CA THR A 84 -21.22 27.35 -11.82
C THR A 84 -21.54 28.33 -10.68
N MET A 85 -21.40 27.88 -9.43
CA MET A 85 -21.57 28.74 -8.24
C MET A 85 -20.60 29.92 -8.26
N TYR A 86 -19.34 29.71 -8.65
CA TYR A 86 -18.37 30.79 -8.82
C TYR A 86 -18.87 31.87 -9.79
N PHE A 87 -19.37 31.49 -10.98
CA PHE A 87 -19.90 32.46 -11.94
C PHE A 87 -21.16 33.17 -11.43
N MET A 88 -22.02 32.47 -10.68
CA MET A 88 -23.18 33.10 -10.04
C MET A 88 -22.74 34.12 -8.97
N LEU A 89 -21.71 33.81 -8.18
CA LEU A 89 -21.16 34.73 -7.18
C LEU A 89 -20.49 35.95 -7.83
N LEU A 90 -19.82 35.77 -8.98
CA LEU A 90 -19.30 36.89 -9.76
C LEU A 90 -20.43 37.79 -10.27
N ALA A 91 -21.47 37.21 -10.85
CA ALA A 91 -22.63 37.95 -11.35
C ALA A 91 -23.37 38.70 -10.22
N ALA A 92 -23.39 38.13 -9.01
CA ALA A 92 -23.96 38.74 -7.82
C ALA A 92 -23.03 39.74 -7.10
N ASN A 93 -21.81 40.00 -7.61
CA ASN A 93 -20.77 40.79 -6.94
C ASN A 93 -20.47 40.32 -5.50
N ALA A 94 -20.67 39.03 -5.22
CA ALA A 94 -20.50 38.41 -3.91
C ALA A 94 -19.21 37.57 -3.82
N TRP A 95 -18.40 37.56 -4.88
CA TRP A 95 -17.14 36.82 -4.91
C TRP A 95 -16.07 37.52 -4.07
N PRO A 96 -15.43 36.82 -3.10
CA PRO A 96 -14.36 37.40 -2.30
C PRO A 96 -13.09 37.54 -3.15
N GLY A 97 -12.82 38.76 -3.61
CA GLY A 97 -11.58 39.12 -4.30
C GLY A 97 -11.71 39.22 -5.82
N THR A 98 -10.58 39.13 -6.52
CA THR A 98 -10.55 39.29 -7.97
C THR A 98 -11.05 38.03 -8.70
N ARG A 99 -11.49 38.23 -9.95
CA ARG A 99 -11.80 37.13 -10.87
C ARG A 99 -10.58 36.21 -11.01
N LEU A 100 -10.82 34.91 -10.92
CA LEU A 100 -9.81 33.86 -11.08
C LEU A 100 -9.47 33.64 -12.56
N PRO A 101 -8.25 33.20 -12.89
CA PRO A 101 -7.87 32.84 -14.25
C PRO A 101 -8.66 31.62 -14.72
N GLU A 102 -9.10 31.65 -15.98
CA GLU A 102 -9.90 30.59 -16.58
C GLU A 102 -9.06 29.77 -17.56
N SER A 103 -9.15 28.45 -17.46
CA SER A 103 -8.64 27.52 -18.47
C SER A 103 -9.84 26.86 -19.15
N GLN A 104 -9.92 26.97 -20.48
CA GLN A 104 -11.06 26.46 -21.25
C GLN A 104 -12.43 27.00 -20.75
N GLY A 105 -12.45 28.26 -20.32
CA GLY A 105 -13.67 28.95 -19.86
C GLY A 105 -14.12 28.63 -18.44
N ASN A 106 -13.33 27.90 -17.64
CA ASN A 106 -13.62 27.67 -16.23
C ASN A 106 -12.38 27.87 -15.34
N PRO A 107 -12.54 28.37 -14.09
CA PRO A 107 -11.45 28.40 -13.13
C PRO A 107 -11.13 27.00 -12.58
N PHE A 108 -9.91 26.82 -12.07
CA PHE A 108 -9.55 25.62 -11.35
C PHE A 108 -10.25 25.57 -9.98
N ILE A 109 -10.76 24.39 -9.62
CA ILE A 109 -11.43 24.16 -8.33
C ILE A 109 -10.53 24.55 -7.16
N HIS A 110 -9.24 24.19 -7.25
CA HIS A 110 -8.29 24.50 -6.20
C HIS A 110 -8.23 26.02 -5.91
N ASP A 111 -8.23 26.86 -6.94
CA ASP A 111 -8.20 28.31 -6.78
C ASP A 111 -9.50 28.85 -6.17
N ILE A 112 -10.65 28.26 -6.56
CA ILE A 112 -11.95 28.59 -5.97
C ILE A 112 -11.94 28.25 -4.47
N LEU A 113 -11.56 27.01 -4.12
CA LEU A 113 -11.55 26.54 -2.74
C LEU A 113 -10.54 27.31 -1.88
N ASN A 114 -9.35 27.59 -2.40
CA ASN A 114 -8.35 28.40 -1.72
C ASN A 114 -8.89 29.80 -1.40
N ARG A 115 -9.56 30.43 -2.37
CA ARG A 115 -10.15 31.76 -2.17
C ARG A 115 -11.28 31.75 -1.15
N LEU A 116 -12.06 30.68 -1.10
CA LEU A 116 -13.11 30.47 -0.11
C LEU A 116 -12.56 30.03 1.26
N GLY A 117 -11.24 29.82 1.40
CA GLY A 117 -10.63 29.37 2.66
C GLY A 117 -10.95 27.91 3.02
N LEU A 118 -11.24 27.06 2.03
CA LEU A 118 -11.70 25.68 2.23
C LEU A 118 -10.58 24.62 2.08
N LEU A 119 -9.32 25.03 1.93
CA LEU A 119 -8.18 24.13 1.76
C LEU A 119 -7.30 23.98 3.01
N ASP A 120 -7.78 24.40 4.18
CA ASP A 120 -7.00 24.28 5.41
C ASP A 120 -6.72 22.80 5.76
N PRO A 121 -5.44 22.41 5.94
CA PRO A 121 -5.01 21.01 6.12
C PRO A 121 -5.36 20.40 7.49
N GLU A 122 -6.00 21.15 8.40
CA GLU A 122 -6.33 20.65 9.74
C GLU A 122 -7.52 19.68 9.76
N SER A 123 -8.21 19.48 8.64
CA SER A 123 -9.37 18.57 8.53
C SER A 123 -9.01 17.09 8.34
N ASP A 124 -7.76 16.76 7.95
CA ASP A 124 -7.31 15.38 7.74
C ASP A 124 -7.08 14.59 9.05
N ARG A 125 -7.03 15.26 10.21
CA ARG A 125 -6.80 14.60 11.51
C ARG A 125 -8.04 13.93 12.11
N SER A 126 -9.23 14.15 11.54
CA SER A 126 -10.51 13.74 12.14
C SER A 126 -11.14 12.48 11.52
N MET A 127 -10.56 11.91 10.46
CA MET A 127 -11.15 10.75 9.75
C MET A 127 -10.50 9.39 10.09
N GLU A 128 -9.62 9.31 11.10
CA GLU A 128 -8.95 8.06 11.49
C GLU A 128 -9.53 7.40 12.75
N MET A 129 -10.76 7.74 13.13
CA MET A 129 -11.44 7.07 14.25
C MET A 129 -12.85 6.65 13.87
N GLU A 130 -12.94 5.53 13.15
CA GLU A 130 -13.97 4.51 13.36
C GLU A 130 -13.59 3.26 12.53
N LEU A 131 -12.98 2.31 13.24
CA LEU A 131 -12.64 0.96 12.81
C LEU A 131 -13.68 -0.01 13.36
#